data_AF-A0A1B0BDS2-F1
#
_entry.id   AF-A0A1B0BDS2-F1
#
_cell.length_a   1.000
_cell.length_b   1.000
_cell.length_c   1.000
_cell.angle_alpha   90.00
_cell.angle_beta   90.00
_cell.angle_gamma   90.00
#
_symmetry.space_group_name_H-M   'P 1'
#
loop_
_entity.id
_entity.type
_entity.pdbx_description
1 polymer ?
#
loop_
_entity_poly.entity_id
_entity_poly.type
_entity_poly.pdbx_seq_one_letter_code
_entity_poly.pdbx_strand_id
1 'polypeptide(L)'
;MKRRRATSGHERQLKSSRIHKTSVSLNICELPTEMLAKIIGYLDINNHKSVRATSRRLRDISDLIIVHIFRKNFWNHTTCNCTTHAVFKAINRQNQQWTEVWNLTRCNCSMHAVFKTIQQSTEVYLRSGFERIFSSCFLPILFHNPIKKVCDEKLAKCLLRFFDSIERQFDSFDMQKCRLLHSMAMMNFFKAFKKVSITLSDTNFHKWQVIVDLKGPWLGALWMRSPDQRSSHRNLFNMLSCMLFFNIAGQSFRRVCESSDEVYVYGNDGNERKRVTRTTFAFTIRASQEMCLLFRSCLESDLKNINWPTTLPKQQFYIDLDIIHAGTNSWGFPRSHHIVI
;
A
#
# COMPACT_ATOMS: atom_id res chain seq x y z
N MET A 1 31.98 -62.94 -78.33
CA MET A 1 31.22 -61.83 -78.97
C MET A 1 30.48 -61.03 -77.91
N LYS A 2 30.41 -59.69 -78.09
CA LYS A 2 29.70 -58.63 -77.29
C LYS A 2 30.36 -58.26 -75.95
N ARG A 3 31.18 -57.20 -75.83
CA ARG A 3 31.00 -55.71 -75.85
C ARG A 3 30.52 -55.07 -74.52
N ARG A 4 31.43 -54.24 -73.95
CA ARG A 4 31.27 -52.94 -73.23
C ARG A 4 30.47 -52.97 -71.90
N ARG A 5 30.89 -52.32 -70.81
CA ARG A 5 31.17 -50.87 -70.62
C ARG A 5 32.01 -50.60 -69.36
N ALA A 6 32.84 -49.55 -69.43
CA ALA A 6 33.46 -48.88 -68.29
C ALA A 6 32.51 -47.82 -67.70
N THR A 7 32.58 -47.59 -66.39
CA THR A 7 32.26 -46.29 -65.76
C THR A 7 33.03 -46.13 -64.45
N SER A 8 33.81 -45.05 -64.40
CA SER A 8 34.51 -44.48 -63.26
C SER A 8 33.55 -43.93 -62.21
N GLY A 9 33.78 -44.25 -60.93
CA GLY A 9 33.15 -43.58 -59.78
C GLY A 9 34.23 -43.04 -58.84
N HIS A 10 34.51 -41.74 -58.93
CA HIS A 10 35.22 -41.00 -57.90
C HIS A 10 34.22 -40.64 -56.78
N GLU A 11 34.18 -41.42 -55.71
CA GLU A 11 33.50 -41.01 -54.48
C GLU A 11 34.37 -40.01 -53.72
N ARG A 12 34.03 -38.72 -53.86
CA ARG A 12 34.48 -37.69 -52.92
C ARG A 12 33.78 -37.94 -51.58
N GLN A 13 34.51 -38.48 -50.61
CA GLN A 13 34.11 -38.42 -49.21
C GLN A 13 34.11 -36.96 -48.74
N LEU A 14 32.95 -36.32 -48.81
CA LEU A 14 32.67 -35.10 -48.07
C LEU A 14 32.63 -35.47 -46.58
N LYS A 15 33.77 -35.27 -45.89
CA LYS A 15 33.83 -35.18 -44.44
C LYS A 15 32.94 -34.03 -44.00
N SER A 16 31.69 -34.34 -43.69
CA SER A 16 30.79 -33.45 -42.96
C SER A 16 31.34 -33.28 -41.55
N SER A 17 32.15 -32.25 -41.35
CA SER A 17 32.50 -31.77 -40.03
C SER A 17 31.23 -31.22 -39.39
N ARG A 18 30.54 -32.06 -38.60
CA ARG A 18 29.52 -31.59 -37.66
C ARG A 18 30.22 -30.65 -36.68
N ILE A 19 30.14 -29.36 -36.96
CA ILE A 19 30.38 -28.32 -35.98
C ILE A 19 29.29 -28.52 -34.94
N HIS A 20 29.63 -29.17 -33.83
CA HIS A 20 28.84 -29.08 -32.62
C HIS A 20 28.86 -27.62 -32.19
N LYS A 21 27.89 -26.82 -32.68
CA LYS A 21 27.51 -25.58 -32.02
C LYS A 21 26.95 -26.00 -30.67
N THR A 22 27.80 -26.00 -29.66
CA THR A 22 27.39 -25.88 -28.26
C THR A 22 26.56 -24.61 -28.18
N SER A 23 25.25 -24.74 -28.33
CA SER A 23 24.33 -23.63 -28.15
C SER A 23 24.44 -23.21 -26.70
N VAL A 24 25.20 -22.14 -26.44
CA VAL A 24 25.24 -21.52 -25.12
C VAL A 24 23.80 -21.19 -24.74
N SER A 25 23.30 -21.81 -23.68
CA SER A 25 21.95 -21.54 -23.19
C SER A 25 21.88 -20.08 -22.77
N LEU A 26 21.19 -19.25 -23.55
CA LEU A 26 21.04 -17.83 -23.24
C LEU A 26 20.17 -17.72 -21.98
N ASN A 27 20.76 -17.18 -20.91
CA ASN A 27 20.04 -16.94 -19.68
C ASN A 27 19.34 -15.58 -19.77
N ILE A 28 18.01 -15.58 -19.72
CA ILE A 28 17.23 -14.34 -19.76
C ILE A 28 17.66 -13.35 -18.65
N CYS A 29 18.13 -13.85 -17.51
CA CYS A 29 18.61 -13.05 -16.40
C CYS A 29 19.96 -12.37 -16.67
N GLU A 30 20.58 -12.53 -17.85
CA GLU A 30 21.78 -11.78 -18.26
C GLU A 30 21.45 -10.49 -19.01
N LEU A 31 20.20 -10.34 -19.47
CA LEU A 31 19.75 -9.13 -20.17
C LEU A 31 19.83 -7.89 -19.26
N PRO A 32 20.01 -6.68 -19.82
CA PRO A 32 19.90 -5.43 -19.06
C PRO A 32 18.55 -5.29 -18.35
N THR A 33 18.54 -4.60 -17.21
CA THR A 33 17.35 -4.44 -16.36
C THR A 33 16.21 -3.77 -17.12
N GLU A 34 16.51 -2.83 -18.01
CA GLU A 34 15.56 -2.11 -18.84
C GLU A 34 14.84 -3.04 -19.82
N MET A 35 15.58 -3.98 -20.42
CA MET A 35 15.04 -4.97 -21.35
C MET A 35 14.17 -5.98 -20.61
N LEU A 36 14.62 -6.47 -19.46
CA LEU A 36 13.85 -7.36 -18.59
C LEU A 36 12.55 -6.70 -18.10
N ALA A 37 12.63 -5.42 -17.69
CA ALA A 37 11.46 -4.66 -17.27
C ALA A 37 10.45 -4.51 -18.40
N LYS A 38 10.93 -4.26 -19.63
CA LYS A 38 10.08 -4.18 -20.82
C LYS A 38 9.42 -5.53 -21.13
N ILE A 39 10.18 -6.64 -21.10
CA ILE A 39 9.66 -7.99 -21.35
C ILE A 39 8.62 -8.38 -20.30
N ILE A 40 8.95 -8.25 -19.01
CA ILE A 40 8.03 -8.57 -17.91
C ILE A 40 6.82 -7.64 -17.93
N GLY A 41 6.99 -6.37 -18.31
CA GLY A 41 5.92 -5.38 -18.41
C GLY A 41 4.87 -5.70 -19.47
N TYR A 42 5.17 -6.59 -20.44
CA TYR A 42 4.18 -7.12 -21.38
C TYR A 42 3.36 -8.29 -20.82
N LEU A 43 3.75 -8.84 -19.68
CA LEU A 43 3.02 -9.93 -19.07
C LEU A 43 1.74 -9.40 -18.40
N ASP A 44 0.67 -10.18 -18.52
CA ASP A 44 -0.50 -9.99 -17.68
C ASP A 44 -0.08 -10.09 -16.21
N ILE A 45 -0.67 -9.26 -15.35
CA ILE A 45 -0.45 -9.25 -13.92
C ILE A 45 -0.52 -10.68 -13.34
N ASN A 46 -1.40 -11.54 -13.86
CA ASN A 46 -1.59 -12.94 -13.46
C ASN A 46 -0.30 -13.77 -13.53
N ASN A 47 0.61 -13.45 -14.43
CA ASN A 47 1.87 -14.15 -14.60
C ASN A 47 2.96 -13.66 -13.65
N HIS A 48 2.80 -12.48 -13.02
CA HIS A 48 3.80 -11.92 -12.11
C HIS A 48 4.03 -12.83 -10.90
N LYS A 49 3.03 -13.59 -10.44
CA LYS A 49 3.22 -14.56 -9.35
C LYS A 49 4.25 -15.63 -9.74
N SER A 50 4.13 -16.20 -10.94
CA SER A 50 5.05 -17.21 -11.45
C SER A 50 6.43 -16.63 -11.71
N VAL A 51 6.52 -15.45 -12.35
CA VAL A 51 7.80 -14.76 -12.61
C VAL A 51 8.56 -14.46 -11.32
N ARG A 52 7.87 -14.08 -10.24
CA ARG A 52 8.49 -13.82 -8.93
C ARG A 52 9.03 -15.09 -8.26
N ALA A 53 8.52 -16.26 -8.64
CA ALA A 53 8.96 -17.54 -8.11
C ALA A 53 10.18 -18.11 -8.85
N THR A 54 10.47 -17.67 -10.08
CA THR A 54 11.54 -18.28 -10.90
C THR A 54 12.95 -17.82 -10.51
N SER A 55 13.16 -16.53 -10.24
CA SER A 55 14.47 -16.03 -9.81
C SER A 55 14.37 -14.74 -8.98
N ARG A 56 15.43 -14.44 -8.21
CA ARG A 56 15.52 -13.20 -7.42
C ARG A 56 15.50 -11.96 -8.32
N ARG A 57 16.30 -11.97 -9.40
CA ARG A 57 16.37 -10.82 -10.34
C ARG A 57 15.02 -10.53 -11.00
N LEU A 58 14.31 -11.56 -11.45
CA LEU A 58 12.99 -11.41 -12.07
C LEU A 58 11.94 -10.97 -11.05
N ARG A 59 12.05 -11.41 -9.80
CA ARG A 59 11.21 -10.93 -8.69
C ARG A 59 11.42 -9.45 -8.43
N ASP A 60 12.67 -8.99 -8.32
CA ASP A 60 12.97 -7.59 -8.02
C ASP A 60 12.43 -6.67 -9.14
N ILE A 61 12.58 -7.07 -10.41
CA ILE A 61 12.02 -6.34 -11.55
C ILE A 61 10.49 -6.38 -11.56
N SER A 62 9.88 -7.52 -11.24
CA SER A 62 8.44 -7.66 -11.13
C SER A 62 7.85 -6.78 -10.01
N ASP A 63 8.53 -6.69 -8.86
CA ASP A 63 8.14 -5.81 -7.74
C ASP A 63 8.20 -4.33 -8.16
N LEU A 64 9.25 -3.92 -8.88
CA LEU A 64 9.35 -2.55 -9.45
C LEU A 64 8.18 -2.24 -10.40
N ILE A 65 7.83 -3.19 -11.27
CA ILE A 65 6.70 -3.03 -12.20
C ILE A 65 5.37 -2.94 -11.43
N ILE A 66 5.15 -3.77 -10.41
CA ILE A 66 3.92 -3.74 -9.60
C ILE A 66 3.77 -2.39 -8.89
N VAL A 67 4.84 -1.88 -8.28
CA VAL A 67 4.84 -0.55 -7.64
C VAL A 67 4.60 0.56 -8.67
N HIS A 68 5.22 0.46 -9.86
CA HIS A 68 5.01 1.40 -10.95
C HIS A 68 3.55 1.40 -11.42
N ILE A 69 2.95 0.22 -11.64
CA ILE A 69 1.54 0.07 -12.02
C ILE A 69 0.64 0.66 -10.95
N PHE A 70 0.91 0.38 -9.67
CA PHE A 70 0.15 0.97 -8.55
C PHE A 70 0.19 2.50 -8.58
N ARG A 71 1.40 3.09 -8.66
CA ARG A 71 1.57 4.55 -8.69
C ARG A 71 0.92 5.16 -9.94
N LYS A 72 1.06 4.54 -11.11
CA LYS A 72 0.45 4.99 -12.36
C LYS A 72 -1.08 4.94 -12.31
N ASN A 73 -1.65 3.84 -11.82
CA ASN A 73 -3.11 3.71 -11.66
C ASN A 73 -3.65 4.71 -10.64
N PHE A 74 -2.91 4.99 -9.56
CA PHE A 74 -3.25 6.05 -8.64
C PHE A 74 -3.40 7.40 -9.36
N TRP A 75 -2.41 7.81 -10.17
CA TRP A 75 -2.46 9.07 -10.94
C TRP A 75 -3.67 9.14 -11.86
N ASN A 76 -3.97 8.07 -12.58
CA ASN A 76 -5.13 8.03 -13.48
C ASN A 76 -6.46 8.17 -12.74
N HIS A 77 -6.51 7.83 -11.45
CA HIS A 77 -7.70 7.98 -10.62
C HIS A 77 -7.71 9.27 -9.79
N THR A 78 -6.66 10.09 -9.79
CA THR A 78 -6.63 11.37 -9.02
C THR A 78 -7.56 12.45 -9.57
N THR A 79 -7.97 12.36 -10.83
CA THR A 79 -8.84 13.34 -11.51
C THR A 79 -10.30 12.91 -11.61
N CYS A 80 -10.87 12.27 -10.58
CA CYS A 80 -12.33 12.10 -10.49
C CYS A 80 -13.01 13.45 -10.17
N ASN A 81 -12.83 14.44 -11.04
CA ASN A 81 -13.92 15.33 -11.41
C ASN A 81 -14.91 14.43 -12.14
N CYS A 82 -16.19 14.49 -11.81
CA CYS A 82 -17.22 13.55 -12.24
C CYS A 82 -17.51 13.52 -13.77
N THR A 83 -16.58 13.93 -14.61
CA THR A 83 -16.63 13.88 -16.06
C THR A 83 -15.34 13.27 -16.60
N THR A 84 -15.43 11.96 -16.86
CA THR A 84 -14.70 11.24 -17.91
C THR A 84 -13.19 11.04 -17.70
N HIS A 85 -12.76 9.84 -17.31
CA HIS A 85 -11.39 9.37 -17.57
C HIS A 85 -11.29 7.85 -17.78
N ALA A 86 -10.28 7.49 -18.58
CA ALA A 86 -10.07 6.22 -19.26
C ALA A 86 -9.74 5.04 -18.33
N VAL A 87 -10.34 3.90 -18.64
CA VAL A 87 -10.06 2.60 -18.03
C VAL A 87 -9.00 1.86 -18.85
N PHE A 88 -8.10 1.17 -18.14
CA PHE A 88 -7.16 0.11 -18.57
C PHE A 88 -7.14 -0.26 -20.07
N LYS A 89 -5.96 -0.20 -20.70
CA LYS A 89 -5.63 -1.09 -21.83
C LYS A 89 -5.60 -2.53 -21.31
N ALA A 90 -6.72 -3.25 -21.38
CA ALA A 90 -6.72 -4.70 -21.31
C ALA A 90 -6.41 -5.23 -22.72
N ILE A 91 -5.34 -6.02 -22.85
CA ILE A 91 -5.00 -6.71 -24.10
C ILE A 91 -6.02 -7.82 -24.30
N ASN A 92 -6.97 -7.62 -25.21
CA ASN A 92 -7.88 -8.69 -25.61
C ASN A 92 -7.10 -9.66 -26.53
N ARG A 93 -6.86 -10.89 -26.05
CA ARG A 93 -5.97 -11.87 -26.69
C ARG A 93 -6.45 -12.40 -28.04
N GLN A 94 -7.67 -12.09 -28.48
CA GLN A 94 -8.26 -12.80 -29.62
C GLN A 94 -7.94 -12.24 -31.01
N ASN A 95 -7.47 -10.99 -31.18
CA ASN A 95 -7.48 -10.42 -32.54
C ASN A 95 -6.27 -9.61 -33.02
N GLN A 96 -5.12 -9.58 -32.35
CA GLN A 96 -3.86 -8.94 -32.84
C GLN A 96 -4.02 -7.56 -33.54
N GLN A 97 -5.10 -6.84 -33.27
CA GLN A 97 -5.43 -5.53 -33.80
C GLN A 97 -5.61 -4.59 -32.63
N TRP A 98 -4.90 -3.47 -32.71
CA TRP A 98 -5.00 -2.36 -31.79
C TRP A 98 -6.29 -1.60 -32.06
N THR A 99 -7.39 -2.00 -31.42
CA THR A 99 -8.60 -1.17 -31.37
C THR A 99 -8.66 -0.45 -30.03
N GLU A 100 -8.52 0.87 -30.06
CA GLU A 100 -8.78 1.75 -28.93
C GLU A 100 -10.28 1.80 -28.68
N VAL A 101 -10.79 0.88 -27.86
CA VAL A 101 -12.18 0.90 -27.44
C VAL A 101 -12.30 1.76 -26.18
N TRP A 102 -12.70 3.01 -26.37
CA TRP A 102 -13.01 3.96 -25.30
C TRP A 102 -14.37 3.63 -24.67
N ASN A 103 -14.41 2.63 -23.79
CA ASN A 103 -15.63 2.37 -23.01
C ASN A 103 -15.72 3.36 -21.84
N LEU A 104 -16.55 4.41 -22.02
CA LEU A 104 -16.99 5.31 -20.96
C LEU A 104 -17.64 4.50 -19.82
N THR A 105 -16.88 4.20 -18.78
CA THR A 105 -17.41 3.63 -17.54
C THR A 105 -17.31 4.67 -16.44
N ARG A 106 -18.47 4.91 -15.81
CA ARG A 106 -18.73 5.81 -14.67
C ARG A 106 -17.60 5.73 -13.63
N CYS A 107 -17.10 6.87 -13.12
CA CYS A 107 -16.04 6.90 -12.09
C CYS A 107 -16.40 5.98 -10.92
N ASN A 108 -15.61 4.93 -10.69
CA ASN A 108 -15.79 4.05 -9.54
C ASN A 108 -15.14 4.71 -8.32
N CYS A 109 -15.87 5.62 -7.66
CA CYS A 109 -15.41 6.34 -6.47
C CYS A 109 -14.88 5.41 -5.36
N SER A 110 -15.38 4.17 -5.31
CA SER A 110 -14.88 3.13 -4.40
C SER A 110 -13.46 2.68 -4.75
N MET A 111 -13.18 2.46 -6.03
CA MET A 111 -11.83 2.08 -6.49
C MET A 111 -10.81 3.21 -6.22
N HIS A 112 -11.19 4.46 -6.50
CA HIS A 112 -10.38 5.62 -6.11
C HIS A 112 -10.11 5.64 -4.60
N ALA A 113 -11.15 5.43 -3.78
CA ALA A 113 -11.02 5.38 -2.33
C ALA A 113 -10.08 4.26 -1.88
N VAL A 114 -10.13 3.07 -2.49
CA VAL A 114 -9.21 1.97 -2.19
C VAL A 114 -7.76 2.35 -2.51
N PHE A 115 -7.47 2.78 -3.74
CA PHE A 115 -6.09 3.12 -4.13
C PHE A 115 -5.53 4.25 -3.27
N LYS A 116 -6.35 5.28 -2.99
CA LYS A 116 -5.94 6.40 -2.14
C LYS A 116 -5.72 5.97 -0.70
N THR A 117 -6.56 5.11 -0.14
CA THR A 117 -6.34 4.56 1.21
C THR A 117 -5.04 3.76 1.26
N ILE A 118 -4.83 2.85 0.31
CA ILE A 118 -3.60 2.04 0.24
C ILE A 118 -2.37 2.93 0.15
N GLN A 119 -2.38 3.94 -0.73
CA GLN A 119 -1.24 4.84 -0.89
C GLN A 119 -0.91 5.56 0.42
N GLN A 120 -1.92 6.12 1.08
CA GLN A 120 -1.71 6.85 2.34
C GLN A 120 -1.23 5.93 3.47
N SER A 121 -1.67 4.67 3.46
CA SER A 121 -1.23 3.65 4.42
C SER A 121 0.18 3.11 4.16
N THR A 122 0.66 3.08 2.91
CA THR A 122 1.89 2.34 2.56
C THR A 122 3.05 3.20 2.06
N GLU A 123 2.84 4.45 1.62
CA GLU A 123 3.89 5.23 0.95
C GLU A 123 5.12 5.46 1.83
N VAL A 124 4.94 5.68 3.14
CA VAL A 124 6.05 5.84 4.09
C VAL A 124 6.97 4.62 4.08
N TYR A 125 6.39 3.43 4.01
CA TYR A 125 7.13 2.18 3.92
C TYR A 125 7.74 1.97 2.53
N LEU A 126 7.01 2.30 1.46
CA LEU A 126 7.54 2.23 0.10
C LEU A 126 8.81 3.07 -0.05
N ARG A 127 8.81 4.30 0.45
CA ARG A 127 10.00 5.17 0.44
C ARG A 127 11.14 4.68 1.33
N SER A 128 10.83 3.79 2.27
CA SER A 128 11.80 3.18 3.18
C SER A 128 12.32 1.81 2.71
N GLY A 129 12.03 1.40 1.47
CA GLY A 129 12.57 0.18 0.87
C GLY A 129 11.68 -1.08 1.02
N PHE A 130 10.39 -0.91 1.34
CA PHE A 130 9.47 -2.04 1.54
C PHE A 130 8.63 -2.40 0.29
N GLU A 131 9.11 -2.07 -0.91
CA GLU A 131 8.44 -2.35 -2.19
C GLU A 131 8.14 -3.82 -2.41
N ARG A 132 9.04 -4.71 -1.97
CA ARG A 132 8.87 -6.16 -2.11
C ARG A 132 7.71 -6.70 -1.28
N ILE A 133 7.58 -6.22 -0.04
CA ILE A 133 6.48 -6.63 0.85
C ILE A 133 5.18 -6.09 0.30
N PHE A 134 5.17 -4.81 -0.07
CA PHE A 134 4.02 -4.19 -0.72
C PHE A 134 3.56 -4.97 -1.95
N SER A 135 4.48 -5.27 -2.87
CA SER A 135 4.17 -6.00 -4.10
C SER A 135 3.60 -7.40 -3.84
N SER A 136 4.08 -8.06 -2.78
CA SER A 136 3.54 -9.36 -2.35
C SER A 136 2.11 -9.29 -1.83
N CYS A 137 1.81 -8.27 -1.02
CA CYS A 137 0.51 -8.08 -0.40
C CYS A 137 -0.53 -7.51 -1.37
N PHE A 138 -0.08 -6.66 -2.29
CA PHE A 138 -0.94 -5.89 -3.19
C PHE A 138 -1.33 -6.65 -4.46
N LEU A 139 -0.49 -7.58 -4.92
CA LEU A 139 -0.75 -8.38 -6.12
C LEU A 139 -2.15 -9.08 -6.11
N PRO A 140 -2.63 -9.67 -4.99
CA PRO A 140 -4.01 -10.16 -4.88
C PRO A 140 -5.13 -9.13 -5.12
N ILE A 141 -4.91 -7.85 -4.78
CA ILE A 141 -5.88 -6.79 -5.07
C ILE A 141 -5.94 -6.53 -6.57
N LEU A 142 -4.79 -6.52 -7.24
CA LEU A 142 -4.72 -6.31 -8.69
C LEU A 142 -5.39 -7.45 -9.49
N PHE A 143 -5.40 -8.68 -8.98
CA PHE A 143 -6.07 -9.81 -9.61
C PHE A 143 -7.59 -9.75 -9.59
N HIS A 144 -8.17 -9.06 -8.63
CA HIS A 144 -9.60 -9.06 -8.43
C HIS A 144 -10.21 -7.77 -8.94
N ASN A 145 -11.00 -7.88 -10.01
CA ASN A 145 -11.78 -6.75 -10.53
C ASN A 145 -12.71 -6.20 -9.41
N PRO A 146 -12.50 -4.95 -8.93
CA PRO A 146 -13.17 -4.44 -7.73
C PRO A 146 -14.61 -3.96 -7.96
N ILE A 147 -15.26 -4.43 -9.02
CA ILE A 147 -16.64 -4.02 -9.39
C ILE A 147 -17.70 -4.52 -8.39
N LYS A 148 -17.36 -5.43 -7.46
CA LYS A 148 -18.28 -5.91 -6.42
C LYS A 148 -18.03 -5.24 -5.06
N LYS A 149 -19.10 -5.13 -4.26
CA LYS A 149 -19.17 -4.67 -2.84
C LYS A 149 -18.11 -5.25 -1.87
N VAL A 150 -17.29 -6.21 -2.29
CA VAL A 150 -16.25 -6.94 -1.52
C VAL A 150 -14.91 -6.17 -1.48
N CYS A 151 -14.92 -4.84 -1.67
CA CYS A 151 -13.69 -4.06 -1.81
C CYS A 151 -13.06 -3.71 -0.45
N ASP A 152 -13.89 -3.50 0.57
CA ASP A 152 -13.50 -3.12 1.92
C ASP A 152 -12.82 -4.26 2.71
N GLU A 153 -13.37 -5.48 2.67
CA GLU A 153 -12.74 -6.64 3.31
C GLU A 153 -11.39 -6.99 2.67
N LYS A 154 -11.29 -6.89 1.34
CA LYS A 154 -10.05 -7.17 0.62
C LYS A 154 -8.99 -6.11 0.94
N LEU A 155 -9.39 -4.84 1.01
CA LEU A 155 -8.54 -3.74 1.46
C LEU A 155 -8.02 -4.01 2.88
N ALA A 156 -8.91 -4.28 3.83
CA ALA A 156 -8.54 -4.57 5.22
C ALA A 156 -7.59 -5.77 5.31
N LYS A 157 -7.90 -6.88 4.63
CA LYS A 157 -7.04 -8.07 4.58
C LYS A 157 -5.67 -7.77 3.97
N CYS A 158 -5.59 -6.96 2.92
CA CYS A 158 -4.33 -6.58 2.31
C CYS A 158 -3.47 -5.72 3.23
N LEU A 159 -4.05 -4.69 3.85
CA LEU A 159 -3.34 -3.80 4.76
C LEU A 159 -2.90 -4.54 6.02
N LEU A 160 -3.75 -5.38 6.61
CA LEU A 160 -3.37 -6.24 7.73
C LEU A 160 -2.19 -7.14 7.37
N ARG A 161 -2.24 -7.83 6.24
CA ARG A 161 -1.13 -8.67 5.77
C ARG A 161 0.14 -7.86 5.52
N PHE A 162 0.01 -6.64 5.00
CA PHE A 162 1.13 -5.75 4.77
C PHE A 162 1.79 -5.38 6.10
N PHE A 163 1.04 -4.85 7.07
CA PHE A 163 1.57 -4.48 8.38
C PHE A 163 2.12 -5.67 9.16
N ASP A 164 1.44 -6.81 9.15
CA ASP A 164 1.95 -8.06 9.75
C ASP A 164 3.28 -8.48 9.12
N SER A 165 3.43 -8.30 7.80
CA SER A 165 4.67 -8.65 7.11
C SER A 165 5.79 -7.65 7.40
N ILE A 166 5.46 -6.38 7.62
CA ILE A 166 6.41 -5.34 8.02
C ILE A 166 6.92 -5.62 9.43
N GLU A 167 6.02 -5.82 10.40
CA GLU A 167 6.37 -6.11 11.80
C GLU A 167 7.26 -7.34 11.92
N ARG A 168 6.99 -8.40 11.15
CA ARG A 168 7.82 -9.62 11.13
C ARG A 168 9.24 -9.45 10.58
N GLN A 169 9.54 -8.35 9.89
CA GLN A 169 10.90 -8.08 9.38
C GLN A 169 11.79 -7.41 10.41
N PHE A 170 11.20 -6.88 11.49
CA PHE A 170 11.95 -6.16 12.50
C PHE A 170 12.21 -7.06 13.71
N ASP A 171 13.49 -7.25 14.01
CA ASP A 171 13.92 -7.85 15.26
C ASP A 171 13.81 -6.84 16.42
N SER A 172 14.00 -7.31 17.66
CA SER A 172 13.93 -6.46 18.86
C SER A 172 14.82 -5.22 18.79
N PHE A 173 15.97 -5.30 18.11
CA PHE A 173 16.92 -4.19 17.92
C PHE A 173 16.44 -3.12 16.94
N ASP A 174 15.59 -3.47 15.97
CA ASP A 174 15.05 -2.53 14.98
C ASP A 174 13.62 -2.06 15.30
N MET A 175 13.09 -2.41 16.47
CA MET A 175 11.74 -2.00 16.88
C MET A 175 11.55 -0.48 16.91
N GLN A 176 12.59 0.30 17.20
CA GLN A 176 12.53 1.76 17.14
C GLN A 176 12.31 2.27 15.71
N LYS A 177 12.95 1.63 14.72
CA LYS A 177 12.74 1.95 13.30
C LYS A 177 11.32 1.59 12.86
N CYS A 178 10.81 0.42 13.29
CA CYS A 178 9.43 0.04 13.02
C CYS A 178 8.44 1.05 13.59
N ARG A 179 8.61 1.45 14.85
CA ARG A 179 7.78 2.47 15.50
C ARG A 179 7.85 3.80 14.77
N LEU A 180 9.05 4.25 14.40
CA LEU A 180 9.23 5.52 13.68
C LEU A 180 8.43 5.52 12.38
N LEU A 181 8.55 4.46 11.57
CA LEU A 181 7.80 4.32 10.32
C LEU A 181 6.30 4.26 10.56
N HIS A 182 5.85 3.56 11.60
CA HIS A 182 4.44 3.48 11.95
C HIS A 182 3.88 4.85 12.37
N SER A 183 4.58 5.58 13.23
CA SER A 183 4.22 6.93 13.64
C SER A 183 4.19 7.89 12.45
N MET A 184 5.21 7.87 11.59
CA MET A 184 5.22 8.68 10.36
C MET A 184 4.06 8.35 9.44
N ALA A 185 3.77 7.06 9.22
CA ALA A 185 2.65 6.62 8.41
C ALA A 185 1.32 7.10 9.00
N MET A 186 1.14 6.97 10.31
CA MET A 186 -0.08 7.40 11.00
C MET A 186 -0.28 8.92 10.93
N MET A 187 0.78 9.73 11.10
CA MET A 187 0.70 11.18 10.96
C MET A 187 0.27 11.58 9.55
N ASN A 188 0.94 11.05 8.52
CA ASN A 188 0.56 11.30 7.13
C ASN A 188 -0.87 10.81 6.82
N PHE A 189 -1.28 9.71 7.44
CA PHE A 189 -2.59 9.11 7.26
C PHE A 189 -3.73 10.04 7.73
N PHE A 190 -3.57 10.75 8.85
CA PHE A 190 -4.59 11.67 9.36
C PHE A 190 -4.87 12.86 8.42
N LYS A 191 -3.84 13.36 7.72
CA LYS A 191 -3.99 14.43 6.73
C LYS A 191 -4.90 14.03 5.57
N ALA A 192 -5.01 12.73 5.27
CA ALA A 192 -5.77 12.25 4.12
C ALA A 192 -7.30 12.38 4.26
N PHE A 193 -7.80 12.61 5.48
CA PHE A 193 -9.24 12.78 5.73
C PHE A 193 -9.75 14.13 5.22
N LYS A 194 -10.93 14.16 4.58
CA LYS A 194 -11.47 15.37 3.94
C LYS A 194 -11.80 16.51 4.92
N LYS A 195 -12.19 16.17 6.15
CA LYS A 195 -12.67 17.13 7.17
C LYS A 195 -11.84 16.98 8.45
N VAL A 196 -10.52 17.09 8.30
CA VAL A 196 -9.56 17.08 9.41
C VAL A 196 -9.21 18.51 9.82
N SER A 197 -9.07 18.74 11.12
CA SER A 197 -8.42 19.93 11.68
C SER A 197 -7.22 19.46 12.48
N ILE A 198 -6.06 20.05 12.24
CA ILE A 198 -4.81 19.70 12.92
C ILE A 198 -4.33 20.95 13.65
N THR A 199 -4.21 20.86 14.97
CA THR A 199 -3.68 21.92 15.82
C THR A 199 -2.33 21.46 16.36
N LEU A 200 -1.30 22.27 16.17
CA LEU A 200 0.06 21.98 16.61
C LEU A 200 0.43 22.92 17.74
N SER A 201 1.00 22.41 18.84
CA SER A 201 1.62 23.29 19.83
C SER A 201 2.94 23.83 19.31
N ASP A 202 3.38 24.95 19.89
CA ASP A 202 4.78 25.32 19.80
C ASP A 202 5.65 24.20 20.39
N THR A 203 6.76 23.92 19.72
CA THR A 203 7.70 22.87 20.11
C THR A 203 8.52 23.38 21.29
N ASN A 204 8.10 23.08 22.52
CA ASN A 204 8.95 23.26 23.68
C ASN A 204 9.98 22.14 23.73
N PHE A 205 11.21 22.46 24.15
CA PHE A 205 12.36 21.53 24.17
C PHE A 205 11.93 20.12 24.65
N HIS A 206 11.90 19.17 23.72
CA HIS A 206 11.55 17.75 23.89
C HIS A 206 10.09 17.37 24.12
N LYS A 207 9.12 18.29 24.02
CA LYS A 207 7.69 17.96 24.07
C LYS A 207 6.91 18.72 23.00
N TRP A 208 6.25 17.98 22.12
CA TRP A 208 5.41 18.53 21.07
C TRP A 208 4.02 17.90 21.13
N GLN A 209 2.98 18.73 21.10
CA GLN A 209 1.60 18.28 21.11
C GLN A 209 0.93 18.48 19.75
N VAL A 210 0.23 17.46 19.30
CA VAL A 210 -0.54 17.46 18.06
C VAL A 210 -1.95 17.03 18.38
N ILE A 211 -2.93 17.86 18.04
CA ILE A 211 -4.34 17.53 18.19
C ILE A 211 -4.92 17.39 16.79
N VAL A 212 -5.43 16.20 16.48
CA VAL A 212 -6.10 15.88 15.22
C VAL A 212 -7.58 15.66 15.48
N ASP A 213 -8.39 16.49 14.86
CA ASP A 213 -9.84 16.44 14.95
C ASP A 213 -10.44 15.92 13.63
N LEU A 214 -11.06 14.74 13.70
CA LEU A 214 -11.79 14.18 12.57
C LEU A 214 -13.29 14.50 12.71
N LYS A 215 -13.86 15.17 11.71
CA LYS A 215 -15.32 15.42 11.61
C LYS A 215 -15.95 14.41 10.65
N GLY A 216 -16.77 13.50 11.16
CA GLY A 216 -17.52 12.51 10.38
C GLY A 216 -17.04 11.08 10.65
N PRO A 217 -15.75 10.76 10.44
CA PRO A 217 -15.15 9.55 10.97
C PRO A 217 -15.18 9.58 12.49
N TRP A 218 -15.56 8.47 13.09
CA TRP A 218 -15.59 8.35 14.53
C TRP A 218 -15.13 6.98 15.00
N LEU A 219 -14.39 6.99 16.09
CA LEU A 219 -14.08 5.84 16.92
C LEU A 219 -14.87 6.01 18.21
N GLY A 220 -15.49 4.94 18.69
CA GLY A 220 -16.35 4.87 19.86
C GLY A 220 -15.89 3.79 20.83
N ALA A 221 -16.79 3.45 21.76
CA ALA A 221 -16.51 2.70 23.00
C ALA A 221 -15.53 1.52 22.85
N LEU A 222 -14.61 1.47 23.80
CA LEU A 222 -13.67 0.38 24.08
C LEU A 222 -14.22 -0.45 25.24
N TRP A 223 -14.51 -1.73 25.01
CA TRP A 223 -14.69 -2.67 26.13
C TRP A 223 -13.38 -3.40 26.40
N MET A 224 -12.72 -3.10 27.52
CA MET A 224 -11.53 -3.82 27.97
C MET A 224 -11.95 -5.01 28.84
N ARG A 225 -11.56 -6.23 28.43
CA ARG A 225 -11.73 -7.45 29.24
C ARG A 225 -10.61 -7.62 30.28
N SER A 226 -9.46 -6.96 30.08
CA SER A 226 -8.33 -6.93 31.03
C SER A 226 -7.48 -5.66 30.83
N PRO A 227 -7.02 -4.99 31.91
CA PRO A 227 -6.15 -3.80 31.83
C PRO A 227 -4.68 -4.09 31.53
N ASP A 228 -4.25 -5.36 31.52
CA ASP A 228 -2.82 -5.72 31.57
C ASP A 228 -2.11 -5.84 30.21
N GLN A 229 -2.75 -5.49 29.08
CA GLN A 229 -2.12 -5.62 27.77
C GLN A 229 -2.10 -4.34 26.92
N ARG A 230 -0.96 -4.15 26.25
CA ARG A 230 -0.70 -3.09 25.29
C ARG A 230 -1.69 -3.21 24.13
N SER A 231 -2.50 -2.18 23.93
CA SER A 231 -3.36 -2.07 22.76
C SER A 231 -2.53 -2.20 21.49
N SER A 232 -2.96 -3.08 20.60
CA SER A 232 -2.23 -3.35 19.35
C SER A 232 -2.41 -2.17 18.41
N HIS A 233 -1.37 -1.35 18.19
CA HIS A 233 -1.39 -0.23 17.25
C HIS A 233 -1.88 -0.63 15.85
N ARG A 234 -1.66 -1.91 15.49
CA ARG A 234 -2.20 -2.56 14.29
C ARG A 234 -3.71 -2.46 14.18
N ASN A 235 -4.45 -2.70 15.26
CA ASN A 235 -5.92 -2.63 15.26
C ASN A 235 -6.38 -1.20 14.99
N LEU A 236 -5.76 -0.22 15.67
CA LEU A 236 -6.02 1.20 15.44
C LEU A 236 -5.77 1.58 13.98
N PHE A 237 -4.62 1.19 13.42
CA PHE A 237 -4.27 1.52 12.04
C PHE A 237 -5.23 0.89 11.02
N ASN A 238 -5.66 -0.36 11.25
CA ASN A 238 -6.64 -1.03 10.41
C ASN A 238 -8.03 -0.35 10.50
N MET A 239 -8.46 0.06 11.69
CA MET A 239 -9.69 0.83 11.87
C MET A 239 -9.62 2.19 11.17
N LEU A 240 -8.51 2.92 11.33
CA LEU A 240 -8.23 4.18 10.64
C LEU A 240 -8.25 4.00 9.11
N SER A 241 -7.65 2.92 8.60
CA SER A 241 -7.69 2.53 7.17
C SER A 241 -9.12 2.37 6.65
N CYS A 242 -9.96 1.64 7.39
CA CYS A 242 -11.38 1.51 7.04
C CYS A 242 -12.11 2.85 7.10
N MET A 243 -11.90 3.64 8.15
CA MET A 243 -12.49 4.98 8.30
C MET A 243 -12.13 5.90 7.14
N LEU A 244 -10.86 5.92 6.71
CA LEU A 244 -10.41 6.74 5.60
C LEU A 244 -11.05 6.30 4.27
N PHE A 245 -11.12 5.00 4.01
CA PHE A 245 -11.77 4.47 2.81
C PHE A 245 -13.21 5.00 2.67
N PHE A 246 -14.02 4.83 3.72
CA PHE A 246 -15.41 5.30 3.69
C PHE A 246 -15.52 6.83 3.70
N ASN A 247 -14.58 7.55 4.32
CA ASN A 247 -14.51 9.02 4.26
C ASN A 247 -14.23 9.52 2.83
N ILE A 248 -13.29 8.89 2.12
CA ILE A 248 -12.97 9.22 0.73
C ILE A 248 -14.15 8.87 -0.18
N ALA A 249 -14.76 7.69 0.02
CA ALA A 249 -15.93 7.24 -0.71
C ALA A 249 -17.19 8.08 -0.41
N GLY A 250 -17.20 8.87 0.66
CA GLY A 250 -18.35 9.67 1.09
C GLY A 250 -19.51 8.82 1.62
N GLN A 251 -19.22 7.58 2.03
CA GLN A 251 -20.22 6.60 2.45
C GLN A 251 -20.28 6.52 3.97
N SER A 252 -21.49 6.36 4.51
CA SER A 252 -21.66 6.07 5.92
C SER A 252 -21.40 4.59 6.22
N PHE A 253 -20.77 4.29 7.34
CA PHE A 253 -20.65 2.91 7.83
C PHE A 253 -20.54 2.87 9.35
N ARG A 254 -20.77 1.68 9.91
CA ARG A 254 -20.53 1.36 11.31
C ARG A 254 -20.04 -0.08 11.40
N ARG A 255 -19.00 -0.31 12.20
CA ARG A 255 -18.39 -1.62 12.42
C ARG A 255 -18.03 -1.81 13.88
N VAL A 256 -17.92 -3.08 14.24
CA VAL A 256 -17.35 -3.55 15.50
C VAL A 256 -16.07 -4.29 15.15
N CYS A 257 -14.98 -3.96 15.83
CA CYS A 257 -13.73 -4.71 15.78
C CYS A 257 -13.51 -5.34 17.15
N GLU A 258 -13.51 -6.66 17.19
CA GLU A 258 -13.21 -7.42 18.39
C GLU A 258 -11.76 -7.92 18.31
N SER A 259 -11.01 -7.68 19.38
CA SER A 259 -9.72 -8.32 19.65
C SER A 259 -9.87 -9.19 20.91
N SER A 260 -8.81 -9.89 21.33
CA SER A 260 -8.82 -10.74 22.52
C SER A 260 -9.35 -10.00 23.75
N ASP A 261 -8.92 -8.76 23.93
CA ASP A 261 -9.11 -8.00 25.16
C ASP A 261 -9.89 -6.71 24.97
N GLU A 262 -10.15 -6.31 23.72
CA GLU A 262 -10.74 -5.01 23.40
C GLU A 262 -11.81 -5.12 22.32
N VAL A 263 -12.98 -4.54 22.57
CA VAL A 263 -14.03 -4.35 21.55
C VAL A 263 -14.13 -2.88 21.20
N TYR A 264 -13.95 -2.55 19.93
CA TYR A 264 -14.05 -1.20 19.39
C TYR A 264 -15.29 -1.05 18.52
N VAL A 265 -16.03 0.04 18.67
CA VAL A 265 -17.09 0.42 17.72
C VAL A 265 -16.62 1.65 16.96
N TYR A 266 -16.65 1.63 15.63
CA TYR A 266 -16.18 2.75 14.82
C TYR A 266 -17.00 2.90 13.54
N GLY A 267 -16.90 4.06 12.89
CA GLY A 267 -17.71 4.36 11.72
C GLY A 267 -17.36 5.67 11.04
N ASN A 268 -18.19 6.02 10.06
CA ASN A 268 -18.21 7.32 9.41
C ASN A 268 -19.66 7.70 9.17
N ASP A 269 -20.03 8.93 9.49
CA ASP A 269 -21.41 9.42 9.38
C ASP A 269 -21.84 9.76 7.95
N GLY A 270 -20.90 9.82 6.99
CA GLY A 270 -21.17 10.28 5.64
C GLY A 270 -21.42 11.80 5.56
N ASN A 271 -21.97 12.27 4.44
CA ASN A 271 -22.14 13.71 4.18
C ASN A 271 -23.46 14.31 4.69
N GLU A 272 -24.43 13.50 5.13
CA GLU A 272 -25.84 13.93 5.23
C GLU A 272 -26.38 14.16 6.66
N ARG A 273 -25.55 14.12 7.71
CA ARG A 273 -26.03 14.29 9.10
C ARG A 273 -25.97 15.75 9.58
N LYS A 274 -27.08 16.23 10.18
CA LYS A 274 -27.19 17.55 10.84
C LYS A 274 -26.26 17.70 12.06
N ARG A 275 -25.91 16.59 12.73
CA ARG A 275 -24.89 16.52 13.79
C ARG A 275 -23.81 15.54 13.34
N VAL A 276 -22.61 16.04 13.12
CA VAL A 276 -21.45 15.26 12.66
C VAL A 276 -20.68 14.79 13.88
N THR A 277 -20.50 13.47 14.05
CA THR A 277 -19.68 12.93 15.14
C THR A 277 -18.23 13.37 14.99
N ARG A 278 -17.55 13.63 16.12
CA ARG A 278 -16.15 14.05 16.15
C ARG A 278 -15.33 13.12 17.02
N THR A 279 -14.19 12.68 16.49
CA THR A 279 -13.15 12.01 17.28
C THR A 279 -11.89 12.86 17.24
N THR A 280 -11.33 13.07 18.43
CA THR A 280 -10.10 13.83 18.62
C THR A 280 -8.99 12.85 18.98
N PHE A 281 -7.85 12.97 18.32
CA PHE A 281 -6.63 12.23 18.62
C PHE A 281 -5.59 13.25 19.09
N ALA A 282 -5.21 13.19 20.36
CA ALA A 282 -4.21 14.06 20.95
C ALA A 282 -2.91 13.28 21.13
N PHE A 283 -1.89 13.64 20.38
CA PHE A 283 -0.54 13.10 20.50
C PHE A 283 0.29 14.01 21.39
N THR A 284 0.97 13.41 22.38
CA THR A 284 2.07 14.04 23.12
C THR A 284 3.35 13.31 22.73
N ILE A 285 4.20 13.99 21.95
CA ILE A 285 5.41 13.44 21.38
C ILE A 285 6.60 13.96 22.18
N ARG A 286 7.44 13.04 22.66
CA ARG A 286 8.70 13.33 23.33
C ARG A 286 9.85 12.80 22.48
N ALA A 287 10.53 13.70 21.78
CA ALA A 287 11.56 13.34 20.81
C ALA A 287 12.61 14.45 20.66
N SER A 288 13.66 14.19 19.89
CA SER A 288 14.59 15.23 19.45
C SER A 288 13.88 16.24 18.54
N GLN A 289 14.44 17.44 18.41
CA GLN A 289 13.90 18.46 17.50
C GLN A 289 13.85 17.96 16.05
N GLU A 290 14.87 17.22 15.60
CA GLU A 290 14.93 16.61 14.27
C GLU A 290 13.73 15.67 14.03
N MET A 291 13.40 14.82 15.00
CA MET A 291 12.25 13.91 14.91
C MET A 291 10.92 14.66 14.94
N CYS A 292 10.77 15.67 15.78
CA CYS A 292 9.57 16.51 15.80
C CYS A 292 9.36 17.21 14.45
N LEU A 293 10.42 17.75 13.83
CA LEU A 293 10.37 18.35 12.50
C LEU A 293 9.99 17.32 11.43
N LEU A 294 10.51 16.10 11.52
CA LEU A 294 10.14 15.01 10.62
C LEU A 294 8.65 14.66 10.73
N PHE A 295 8.13 14.44 11.94
CA PHE A 295 6.71 14.17 12.16
C PHE A 295 5.83 15.34 11.73
N ARG A 296 6.26 16.58 11.99
CA ARG A 296 5.58 17.79 11.52
C ARG A 296 5.51 17.85 9.99
N SER A 297 6.59 17.51 9.30
CA SER A 297 6.59 17.45 7.83
C SER A 297 5.56 16.45 7.29
N CYS A 298 5.33 15.32 7.98
CA CYS A 298 4.29 14.35 7.62
C CYS A 298 2.87 14.89 7.78
N LEU A 299 2.63 15.87 8.65
CA LEU A 299 1.31 16.48 8.87
C LEU A 299 1.07 17.72 7.99
N GLU A 300 2.10 18.49 7.71
CA GLU A 300 1.98 19.75 6.96
C GLU A 300 2.20 19.53 5.45
N SER A 301 3.23 18.78 5.06
CA SER A 301 3.63 18.64 3.65
C SER A 301 2.78 17.62 2.90
N ASP A 302 2.60 17.83 1.60
CA ASP A 302 1.99 16.79 0.75
C ASP A 302 2.91 15.58 0.66
N LEU A 303 2.34 14.40 0.43
CA LEU A 303 3.05 13.13 0.36
C LEU A 303 4.31 13.17 -0.54
N LYS A 304 4.27 13.98 -1.60
CA LYS A 304 5.39 14.20 -2.52
C LYS A 304 6.53 15.02 -1.90
N ASN A 305 6.19 15.97 -1.05
CA ASN A 305 7.03 17.02 -0.51
C ASN A 305 7.47 16.76 0.94
N ILE A 306 7.12 15.60 1.52
CA ILE A 306 7.65 15.19 2.81
C ILE A 306 9.18 15.18 2.72
N ASN A 307 9.83 15.87 3.67
CA ASN A 307 11.28 15.89 3.79
C ASN A 307 11.76 14.53 4.27
N TRP A 308 12.09 13.65 3.32
CA TRP A 308 12.59 12.33 3.62
C TRP A 308 14.07 12.39 4.00
N PRO A 309 14.44 11.96 5.22
CA PRO A 309 15.84 11.95 5.61
C PRO A 309 16.58 10.88 4.80
N THR A 310 17.82 11.17 4.42
CA THR A 310 18.70 10.22 3.72
C THR A 310 19.00 8.99 4.57
N THR A 311 19.05 9.16 5.89
CA THR A 311 19.14 8.10 6.88
C THR A 311 18.08 8.30 7.94
N LEU A 312 17.30 7.27 8.25
CA LEU A 312 16.27 7.36 9.29
C LEU A 312 16.91 7.66 10.66
N PRO A 313 16.35 8.64 11.41
CA PRO A 313 16.75 8.94 12.77
C PRO A 313 16.77 7.68 13.66
N LYS A 314 17.82 7.52 14.47
CA LYS A 314 18.01 6.36 15.38
C LYS A 314 17.77 6.71 16.85
N GLN A 315 17.49 7.98 17.15
CA GLN A 315 17.27 8.44 18.52
C GLN A 315 16.03 7.78 19.12
N GLN A 316 15.94 7.76 20.45
CA GLN A 316 14.72 7.27 21.11
C GLN A 316 13.65 8.37 21.11
N PHE A 317 12.41 7.95 21.02
CA PHE A 317 11.25 8.82 21.15
C PHE A 317 10.10 8.07 21.80
N TYR A 318 9.14 8.84 22.31
CA TYR A 318 7.91 8.33 22.92
C TYR A 318 6.72 9.10 22.37
N ILE A 319 5.64 8.40 22.05
CA ILE A 319 4.39 9.03 21.65
C ILE A 319 3.27 8.50 22.52
N ASP A 320 2.70 9.41 23.29
CA ASP A 320 1.49 9.21 24.06
C ASP A 320 0.31 9.63 23.17
N LEU A 321 -0.65 8.74 22.92
CA LEU A 321 -1.86 9.02 22.13
C LEU A 321 -3.09 8.93 23.03
N ASP A 322 -3.84 10.03 23.11
CA ASP A 322 -5.15 10.08 23.76
C ASP A 322 -6.27 10.21 22.71
N ILE A 323 -7.23 9.29 22.75
CA ILE A 323 -8.40 9.31 21.88
C ILE A 323 -9.57 9.86 22.71
N ILE A 324 -10.11 11.02 22.31
CA ILE A 324 -11.19 11.72 23.00
C ILE A 324 -12.43 11.73 22.11
N HIS A 325 -13.56 11.31 22.70
CA HIS A 325 -14.82 11.14 21.99
C HIS A 325 -15.78 12.30 22.30
N ALA A 326 -16.10 13.12 21.30
CA ALA A 326 -17.05 14.21 21.43
C ALA A 326 -18.40 13.80 20.80
N GLY A 327 -19.32 13.35 21.65
CA GLY A 327 -20.73 13.16 21.29
C GLY A 327 -21.10 11.76 20.84
N THR A 328 -21.48 10.92 21.80
CA THR A 328 -22.69 10.07 21.77
C THR A 328 -22.75 9.40 23.13
N ASN A 329 -23.94 9.48 23.73
CA ASN A 329 -24.35 8.95 25.03
C ASN A 329 -23.36 7.98 25.65
N SER A 330 -22.80 8.40 26.78
CA SER A 330 -22.01 7.57 27.69
C SER A 330 -22.73 6.25 27.93
N TRP A 331 -22.35 5.22 27.20
CA TRP A 331 -22.68 3.82 27.49
C TRP A 331 -21.89 3.33 28.74
N GLY A 332 -21.65 4.22 29.71
CA GLY A 332 -20.85 3.94 30.91
C GLY A 332 -19.32 4.01 30.73
N PHE A 333 -18.80 4.53 29.62
CA PHE A 333 -17.36 4.42 29.29
C PHE A 333 -16.52 5.67 29.63
N PRO A 334 -15.20 5.51 29.86
CA PRO A 334 -14.28 6.63 30.05
C PRO A 334 -14.25 7.54 28.82
N ARG A 335 -14.17 8.85 29.07
CA ARG A 335 -14.22 9.89 28.01
C ARG A 335 -12.96 9.95 27.14
N SER A 336 -11.90 9.29 27.57
CA SER A 336 -10.58 9.28 26.93
C SER A 336 -9.95 7.91 27.05
N HIS A 337 -9.19 7.52 26.03
CA HIS A 337 -8.40 6.29 26.02
C HIS A 337 -6.94 6.60 25.65
N HIS A 338 -6.00 6.05 26.42
CA HIS A 338 -4.58 6.31 26.28
C HIS A 338 -3.83 5.12 25.68
N ILE A 339 -3.03 5.36 24.65
CA ILE A 339 -2.21 4.39 23.93
C ILE A 339 -0.76 4.90 23.92
N VAL A 340 0.19 4.05 24.31
CA VAL A 340 1.62 4.36 24.21
C VAL A 340 2.18 3.73 22.94
N ILE A 341 2.80 4.54 22.08
CA ILE A 341 3.36 4.13 20.78
C ILE A 341 4.89 3.99 20.81
#